data_AF-A0A6N8B7T1-F1
#
_entry.id   AF-A0A6N8B7T1-F1
#
_cell.length_a   1.000
_cell.length_b   1.000
_cell.length_c   1.000
_cell.angle_alpha   90.00
_cell.angle_beta   90.00
_cell.angle_gamma   90.00
#
_symmetry.space_group_name_H-M   'P 1'
#
loop_
_entity.id
_entity.type
_entity.pdbx_description
1 polymer ?
#
loop_
_entity_poly.entity_id
_entity_poly.type
_entity_poly.pdbx_seq_one_letter_code
_entity_poly.pdbx_strand_id
1 'polypeptide(L)'
;MLKSAMLAKLDEISRNVLIFISEKSNPDGMLIYPARNMGRELGYSEFEVRDAMELLESQGLIDVREGEDKEQPNVIIYREEWLGKLENISYTQEDHRLE
;
A
#
# COMPACT_ATOMS: atom_id res chain seq x y z
N MET A 1 -8.53 6.58 16.59
CA MET A 1 -7.87 5.35 17.07
C MET A 1 -7.98 4.18 16.08
N LEU A 2 -9.07 4.03 15.33
CA LEU A 2 -9.25 2.93 14.36
C LEU A 2 -8.12 2.84 13.31
N LYS A 3 -7.70 3.97 12.76
CA LYS A 3 -6.63 4.08 11.74
C LYS A 3 -5.29 3.50 12.22
N SER A 4 -4.89 3.76 13.47
CA SER A 4 -3.65 3.24 14.04
C SER A 4 -3.66 1.72 14.25
N ALA A 5 -4.82 1.16 14.62
CA ALA A 5 -4.98 -0.28 14.78
C ALA A 5 -4.99 -1.03 13.44
N MET A 6 -5.57 -0.43 12.40
CA MET A 6 -5.53 -0.97 11.04
C MET A 6 -4.11 -1.01 10.47
N LEU A 7 -3.39 0.11 10.59
CA LEU A 7 -1.99 0.20 10.15
C LEU A 7 -1.06 -0.79 10.87
N ALA A 8 -1.38 -1.17 12.11
CA ALA A 8 -0.61 -2.17 12.86
C ALA A 8 -0.67 -3.58 12.25
N LYS A 9 -1.64 -3.88 11.38
CA LYS A 9 -1.74 -5.16 10.67
C LYS A 9 -0.77 -5.29 9.49
N LEU A 10 -0.22 -4.18 9.01
CA LEU A 10 0.76 -4.15 7.93
C LEU A 10 2.17 -4.33 8.51
N ASP A 11 3.07 -4.93 7.73
CA ASP A 11 4.51 -4.87 8.01
C ASP A 11 5.00 -3.41 7.97
N GLU A 12 6.20 -3.17 8.50
CA GLU A 12 6.75 -1.82 8.63
C GLU A 12 6.87 -1.09 7.28
N ILE A 13 7.35 -1.77 6.24
CA ILE A 13 7.62 -1.16 4.94
C ILE A 13 6.28 -0.81 4.28
N SER A 14 5.34 -1.77 4.20
CA SER A 14 4.01 -1.53 3.64
C SER A 14 3.25 -0.44 4.38
N ARG A 15 3.35 -0.40 5.71
CA ARG A 15 2.75 0.67 6.52
C ARG A 15 3.33 2.03 6.16
N ASN A 16 4.65 2.14 6.09
CA ASN A 16 5.33 3.40 5.82
C ASN A 16 5.09 3.88 4.39
N VAL A 17 5.07 2.96 3.42
CA VAL A 17 4.69 3.23 2.02
C VAL A 17 3.25 3.74 1.94
N LEU A 18 2.30 3.08 2.62
CA LEU A 18 0.89 3.51 2.61
C LEU A 18 0.70 4.90 3.25
N ILE A 19 1.39 5.16 4.36
CA ILE A 19 1.38 6.49 5.00
C ILE A 19 1.92 7.54 4.03
N PHE A 20 3.08 7.28 3.43
CA PHE A 20 3.69 8.18 2.44
C PHE A 20 2.73 8.49 1.28
N ILE A 21 2.11 7.46 0.71
CA ILE A 21 1.12 7.62 -0.37
C ILE A 21 -0.03 8.49 0.12
N SER A 22 -0.57 8.22 1.30
CA SER A 22 -1.71 8.98 1.85
C SER A 22 -1.40 10.47 2.10
N GLU A 23 -0.15 10.79 2.48
CA GLU A 23 0.27 12.17 2.78
C GLU A 23 0.65 12.96 1.52
N LYS A 24 1.18 12.29 0.49
CA LYS A 24 1.67 12.92 -0.75
C LYS A 24 0.63 12.93 -1.86
N SER A 25 -0.44 12.14 -1.76
CA SER A 25 -1.52 12.13 -2.74
C SER A 25 -2.22 13.49 -2.82
N ASN A 26 -2.71 13.81 -4.01
CA ASN A 26 -3.55 14.98 -4.22
C ASN A 26 -4.94 14.80 -3.56
N PRO A 27 -5.81 15.83 -3.54
CA PRO A 27 -7.15 15.72 -2.96
C PRO A 27 -8.05 14.64 -3.57
N ASP A 28 -7.77 14.21 -4.81
CA ASP A 28 -8.50 13.13 -5.50
C ASP A 28 -7.96 11.74 -5.15
N GLY A 29 -6.94 11.65 -4.28
CA GLY A 29 -6.31 10.39 -3.88
C GLY A 29 -5.32 9.84 -4.89
N MET A 30 -4.84 10.65 -5.83
CA MET A 30 -3.86 10.24 -6.85
C MET A 30 -2.47 10.75 -6.50
N LEU A 31 -1.47 9.89 -6.68
CA LEU A 31 -0.06 10.18 -6.53
C LEU A 31 0.69 9.69 -7.77
N ILE A 32 1.41 10.58 -8.47
CA ILE A 32 2.31 10.23 -9.56
C ILE A 32 3.72 10.32 -9.02
N TYR A 33 4.38 9.17 -8.81
CA TYR A 33 5.63 9.16 -8.06
C TYR A 33 6.55 7.97 -8.43
N PRO A 34 7.84 8.18 -8.70
CA PRO A 34 8.78 7.08 -8.96
C PRO A 34 9.10 6.26 -7.71
N ALA A 35 8.96 4.93 -7.80
CA ALA A 35 9.24 4.01 -6.67
C ALA A 35 10.65 4.18 -6.09
N ARG A 36 11.65 4.41 -6.96
CA ARG A 36 13.04 4.67 -6.54
C ARG A 36 13.18 5.88 -5.62
N ASN A 37 12.48 6.96 -5.93
CA ASN A 37 12.54 8.17 -5.12
C ASN A 37 11.83 7.95 -3.78
N MET A 38 10.78 7.13 -3.76
CA MET A 38 10.03 6.83 -2.55
C MET A 38 10.91 6.01 -1.60
N GLY A 39 11.62 5.03 -2.15
CA GLY A 39 12.65 4.29 -1.41
C GLY A 39 13.71 5.21 -0.82
N ARG A 40 14.24 6.16 -1.60
CA ARG A 40 15.22 7.15 -1.09
C ARG A 40 14.66 8.02 0.04
N GLU A 41 13.42 8.49 -0.06
CA GLU A 41 12.79 9.30 1.00
C GLU A 41 12.52 8.47 2.27
N LEU A 42 12.11 7.21 2.12
CA LEU A 42 11.77 6.32 3.23
C LEU A 42 12.97 5.55 3.82
N GLY A 43 14.12 5.56 3.15
CA GLY A 43 15.30 4.78 3.56
C GLY A 43 15.24 3.29 3.15
N TYR A 44 14.43 2.95 2.15
CA TYR A 44 14.26 1.59 1.62
C TYR A 44 14.83 1.46 0.20
N SER A 45 15.11 0.23 -0.22
CA SER A 45 15.44 -0.04 -1.62
C SER A 45 14.23 0.12 -2.54
N GLU A 46 14.47 0.40 -3.82
CA GLU A 46 13.41 0.42 -4.85
C GLU A 46 12.64 -0.91 -4.90
N PHE A 47 13.34 -2.03 -4.67
CA PHE A 47 12.74 -3.36 -4.66
C PHE A 47 11.76 -3.55 -3.49
N GLU A 48 12.16 -3.18 -2.26
CA GLU A 48 11.30 -3.25 -1.08
C GLU A 48 10.05 -2.38 -1.22
N VAL A 49 10.18 -1.20 -1.82
CA VAL A 49 9.03 -0.33 -2.07
C VAL A 49 8.08 -0.94 -3.10
N ARG A 50 8.61 -1.57 -4.15
CA ARG A 50 7.77 -2.25 -5.16
C ARG A 50 7.03 -3.45 -4.55
N ASP A 51 7.71 -4.29 -3.80
CA ASP A 51 7.12 -5.42 -3.09
C ASP A 51 6.02 -4.97 -2.11
N ALA A 52 6.27 -3.89 -1.37
CA ALA A 52 5.26 -3.29 -0.51
C ALA A 52 4.05 -2.73 -1.28
N MET A 53 4.27 -2.08 -2.42
CA MET A 53 3.17 -1.59 -3.27
C MET A 53 2.33 -2.74 -3.84
N GLU A 54 2.97 -3.82 -4.32
CA GLU A 54 2.28 -5.02 -4.80
C GLU A 54 1.44 -5.66 -3.68
N LEU A 55 2.00 -5.74 -2.47
CA LEU A 55 1.28 -6.26 -1.30
C LEU A 55 0.07 -5.39 -0.94
N LEU A 56 0.24 -4.06 -0.89
CA LEU A 56 -0.86 -3.12 -0.61
C LEU A 56 -1.95 -3.17 -1.69
N GLU A 57 -1.57 -3.31 -2.96
CA GLU A 57 -2.51 -3.47 -4.08
C GLU A 57 -3.27 -4.79 -3.98
N SER A 58 -2.59 -5.89 -3.66
CA SER A 58 -3.22 -7.20 -3.47
C SER A 58 -4.25 -7.21 -2.33
N GLN A 59 -4.05 -6.36 -1.31
CA GLN A 59 -4.99 -6.12 -0.21
C GLN A 59 -6.09 -5.10 -0.56
N GLY A 60 -6.04 -4.53 -1.76
CA GLY A 60 -6.96 -3.54 -2.27
C GLY A 60 -6.85 -2.18 -1.59
N LEU A 61 -5.71 -1.87 -0.98
CA LEU A 61 -5.47 -0.61 -0.26
C LEU A 61 -4.97 0.51 -1.16
N ILE A 62 -4.43 0.15 -2.32
CA ILE A 62 -4.05 1.05 -3.42
C ILE A 62 -4.38 0.38 -4.77
N ASP A 63 -4.34 1.15 -5.84
CA ASP A 63 -4.33 0.68 -7.24
C ASP A 63 -3.09 1.31 -7.91
N VAL A 64 -2.22 0.48 -8.48
CA VAL A 64 -0.93 0.89 -9.04
C VAL A 64 -0.95 0.68 -10.54
N ARG A 65 -0.74 1.77 -11.28
CA ARG A 65 -0.49 1.72 -12.73
C ARG A 65 0.97 2.04 -12.96
N GLU A 66 1.72 1.01 -13.28
CA GLU A 66 3.13 1.16 -13.61
C GLU A 66 3.31 2.03 -14.87
N GLY A 67 4.35 2.85 -14.87
CA GLY A 67 4.80 3.50 -16.10
C GLY A 67 5.28 2.45 -17.12
N GLU A 68 5.29 2.80 -18.40
CA GLU A 68 5.66 1.85 -19.47
C GLU A 68 7.11 1.35 -19.36
N ASP A 69 7.95 2.08 -18.64
CA ASP A 69 9.35 1.75 -18.40
C ASP A 69 9.80 2.16 -16.99
N LYS A 70 11.04 1.81 -16.63
CA LYS A 70 11.63 2.07 -15.31
C LYS A 70 11.94 3.54 -15.01
N GLU A 71 11.89 4.40 -16.01
CA GLU A 71 12.13 5.85 -15.89
C GLU A 71 10.81 6.62 -15.73
N GLN A 72 9.69 6.02 -16.13
CA GLN A 72 8.36 6.59 -15.95
C GLN A 72 7.84 6.40 -14.51
N PRO A 73 7.21 7.44 -13.92
CA PRO A 73 6.62 7.35 -12.60
C PRO A 73 5.38 6.45 -12.60
N ASN A 74 5.15 5.77 -11.48
CA ASN A 74 3.91 5.05 -11.27
C ASN A 74 2.78 6.04 -10.98
N VAL A 75 1.57 5.70 -11.44
CA VAL A 75 0.33 6.34 -10.98
C VAL A 75 -0.26 5.46 -9.88
N ILE A 76 -0.36 6.00 -8.68
CA ILE A 76 -0.85 5.31 -7.50
C ILE A 76 -2.17 5.98 -7.10
N ILE A 77 -3.23 5.18 -6.96
CA ILE A 77 -4.53 5.65 -6.47
C ILE A 77 -4.72 5.09 -5.07
N TYR A 78 -5.09 5.97 -4.14
CA TYR A 78 -5.39 5.66 -2.75
C TYR A 78 -6.71 6.32 -2.37
N ARG A 79 -7.51 5.61 -1.57
CA ARG A 79 -8.71 6.20 -0.96
C ARG A 79 -8.81 5.80 0.50
N GLU A 80 -9.14 6.75 1.37
CA GLU A 80 -9.18 6.50 2.81
C GLU A 80 -10.21 5.42 3.19
N GLU A 81 -11.32 5.31 2.46
CA GLU A 81 -12.31 4.26 2.69
C GLU A 81 -11.77 2.84 2.44
N TRP A 82 -10.68 2.67 1.69
CA TRP A 82 -10.09 1.36 1.43
C TRP A 82 -9.41 0.76 2.65
N LEU A 83 -9.06 1.57 3.65
CA LEU A 83 -8.52 1.08 4.93
C LEU A 83 -9.48 0.11 5.63
N GLY A 84 -10.79 0.21 5.39
CA GLY A 84 -11.78 -0.74 5.90
C GLY A 84 -11.59 -2.17 5.39
N LYS A 85 -10.87 -2.39 4.28
CA LYS A 85 -10.59 -3.74 3.75
C LYS A 85 -9.68 -4.54 4.68
N LEU A 86 -8.84 -3.88 5.49
CA LEU A 86 -8.02 -4.53 6.52
C LEU A 86 -8.85 -5.20 7.63
N GLU A 87 -10.13 -4.88 7.78
CA GLU A 87 -11.03 -5.54 8.73
C GLU A 87 -11.43 -6.94 8.26
N ASN A 88 -11.58 -7.15 6.95
CA ASN A 88 -12.09 -8.39 6.37
C ASN A 88 -11.02 -9.49 6.22
N ILE A 89 -9.73 -9.13 6.23
CA ILE A 89 -8.62 -10.11 6.13
C ILE A 89 -8.56 -11.02 7.38
N SER A 90 -9.19 -10.63 8.48
CA SER A 90 -9.17 -11.36 9.75
C SER A 90 -10.20 -12.51 9.85
N TYR A 91 -11.00 -12.80 8.81
CA TYR A 91 -12.09 -13.79 8.87
C TYR A 91 -11.90 -15.04 7.99
N THR A 92 -10.71 -15.30 7.43
CA THR A 92 -10.52 -16.41 6.47
C THR A 92 -9.58 -17.53 6.95
N GLN A 93 -9.45 -17.76 8.26
CA GLN A 93 -8.60 -18.84 8.80
C GLN A 93 -9.27 -19.77 9.83
N GLU A 94 -10.58 -20.06 9.74
CA GLU A 94 -11.21 -21.03 10.67
C GLU A 94 -12.12 -22.11 10.06
N ASP A 95 -12.11 -22.38 8.74
CA ASP A 95 -13.17 -23.23 8.18
C ASP A 95 -12.78 -24.49 7.39
N HIS A 96 -11.61 -25.10 7.61
CA HIS A 96 -11.37 -26.45 7.06
C HIS A 96 -10.36 -27.28 7.87
N ARG A 97 -10.72 -27.76 9.06
CA ARG A 97 -10.25 -29.06 9.61
C ARG A 97 -11.24 -29.63 10.62
N LEU A 98 -12.43 -29.98 10.17
CA LEU A 98 -13.20 -31.08 10.76
C LEU A 98 -13.76 -31.90 9.60
N GLU A 99 -13.10 -33.03 9.35
CA GLU A 99 -13.68 -34.34 9.02
C GLU A 99 -12.56 -35.38 8.92
#